data_AF-A0A6M0ALC4-F1
#
_entry.id   AF-A0A6M0ALC4-F1
#
_cell.length_a   1.000
_cell.length_b   1.000
_cell.length_c   1.000
_cell.angle_alpha   90.00
_cell.angle_beta   90.00
_cell.angle_gamma   90.00
#
_symmetry.space_group_name_H-M   'P 1'
#
loop_
_entity.id
_entity.type
_entity.pdbx_description
1 polymer ?
#
loop_
_entity_poly.entity_id
_entity_poly.type
_entity_poly.pdbx_seq_one_letter_code
_entity_poly.pdbx_strand_id
1 'polypeptide(L)'
;MPGETPKTNSAISTLESAIQRYTDTLTKLEDTSWPGSIPFWQIYLLMWAVESRSYSLMRYVSSKVGCSRSPSKEIVLEVLTARDTVQAKLSKQSQIPIGSLIKVNDLDNRLKKETNKITTVVDLTEWHSILNPKVDAWWWFFKPPKHRWDYLDWLWKILTVVFLTSSLSLTVDISSRFLSGGPDTLGAFVAATQSVLTLLAGRSALTKAGQESIKRALTRLNIPKYFWEEVSCGIAFSLFIISVTFRLSLPQIAVIYKNIGDRYTFDNDTPQLAAAISSYKRALLLNSDYVEPHYKLGLVYEELQEYQKALAEYKIAVQDDFEVAYNNLGRMYIIDKKYYQASSLLLRGLYLTENDILRYSLLKNLGWARLKQNRYAEAKRHLQDAINLDKTKAPAYCLLAQVLEEAGEKNTARIMNNWKSCLGYASHYSIDEDKWIDQARQRLEAELNKQLPNKQ
;
A
#
# COMPACT_ATOMS: atom_id res chain seq x y z
N MET A 1 60.97 -56.27 15.10
CA MET A 1 60.24 -54.99 15.22
C MET A 1 60.70 -54.09 14.08
N PRO A 2 59.83 -53.69 13.14
CA PRO A 2 60.21 -52.70 12.14
C PRO A 2 60.36 -51.35 12.85
N GLY A 3 61.59 -50.84 12.88
CA GLY A 3 61.93 -49.57 13.54
C GLY A 3 61.18 -48.41 12.90
N GLU A 4 60.58 -47.57 13.74
CA GLU A 4 59.98 -46.30 13.33
C GLU A 4 61.03 -45.46 12.58
N THR A 5 60.67 -44.89 11.43
CA THR A 5 61.62 -44.06 10.69
C THR A 5 61.75 -42.69 11.35
N PRO A 6 62.98 -42.17 11.59
CA PRO A 6 63.20 -40.93 12.34
C PRO A 6 62.54 -39.69 11.69
N LYS A 7 62.27 -39.74 10.39
CA LYS A 7 61.64 -38.66 9.62
C LYS A 7 60.13 -38.51 9.85
N THR A 8 59.42 -39.60 10.18
CA THR A 8 57.98 -39.57 10.49
C THR A 8 57.75 -39.08 11.92
N ASN A 9 58.57 -39.55 12.87
CA ASN A 9 58.54 -39.07 14.26
C ASN A 9 58.83 -37.57 14.35
N SER A 10 59.78 -37.06 13.56
CA SER A 10 60.04 -35.61 13.46
C SER A 10 58.84 -34.81 12.92
N ALA A 11 58.02 -35.36 12.02
CA ALA A 11 56.84 -34.66 11.51
C ALA A 11 55.72 -34.60 12.55
N ILE A 12 55.50 -35.73 13.24
CA ILE A 12 54.50 -35.83 14.30
C ILE A 12 54.87 -34.90 15.46
N SER A 13 56.14 -34.81 15.85
CA SER A 13 56.59 -33.86 16.88
C SER A 13 56.42 -32.40 16.46
N THR A 14 56.59 -32.09 15.17
CA THR A 14 56.33 -30.74 14.64
C THR A 14 54.86 -30.38 14.73
N LEU A 15 53.96 -31.31 14.35
CA LEU A 15 52.52 -31.12 14.49
C LEU A 15 52.10 -30.96 15.95
N GLU A 16 52.61 -31.80 16.83
CA GLU A 16 52.36 -31.73 18.28
C GLU A 16 52.83 -30.38 18.87
N SER A 17 54.03 -29.93 18.49
CA SER A 17 54.56 -28.63 18.91
C SER A 17 53.73 -27.46 18.38
N ALA A 18 53.26 -27.54 17.14
CA ALA A 18 52.42 -26.50 16.54
C ALA A 18 51.05 -26.42 17.22
N ILE A 19 50.40 -27.56 17.48
CA ILE A 19 49.13 -27.63 18.22
C ILE A 19 49.33 -27.10 19.65
N GLN A 20 50.41 -27.47 20.33
CA GLN A 20 50.70 -26.98 21.68
C GLN A 20 50.93 -25.46 21.69
N ARG A 21 51.71 -24.92 20.76
CA ARG A 21 51.89 -23.46 20.60
C ARG A 21 50.56 -22.74 20.37
N TYR A 22 49.69 -23.33 19.54
CA TYR A 22 48.36 -22.78 19.29
C TYR A 22 47.50 -22.77 20.57
N THR A 23 47.45 -23.89 21.30
CA THR A 23 46.72 -23.99 22.57
C THR A 23 47.27 -23.03 23.63
N ASP A 24 48.60 -22.91 23.77
CA ASP A 24 49.25 -22.01 24.73
C ASP A 24 49.00 -20.53 24.40
N THR A 25 48.88 -20.21 23.11
CA THR A 25 48.55 -18.86 22.66
C THR A 25 47.09 -18.53 22.97
N LEU A 26 46.19 -19.51 22.81
CA LEU A 26 44.78 -19.38 23.16
C LEU A 26 44.53 -19.24 24.67
N THR A 27 45.19 -20.06 25.50
CA THR A 27 45.06 -19.95 26.97
C THR A 27 45.60 -18.63 27.48
N LYS A 28 46.70 -18.12 26.93
CA LYS A 28 47.19 -16.77 27.24
C LYS A 28 46.21 -15.66 26.83
N LEU A 29 45.36 -15.90 25.83
CA LEU A 29 44.33 -14.95 25.41
C LEU A 29 43.05 -15.06 26.25
N GLU A 30 42.71 -16.24 26.72
CA GLU A 30 41.62 -16.46 27.69
C GLU A 30 41.98 -15.88 29.07
N ASP A 31 43.22 -16.06 29.55
CA ASP A 31 43.69 -15.48 30.82
C ASP A 31 43.88 -13.95 30.77
N THR A 32 44.02 -13.37 29.57
CA THR A 32 44.03 -11.92 29.37
C THR A 32 42.66 -11.36 28.99
N SER A 33 41.65 -12.22 28.78
CA SER A 33 40.26 -11.82 28.67
C SER A 33 39.65 -11.65 30.07
N TRP A 34 39.27 -10.42 30.38
CA TRP A 34 38.83 -9.97 31.70
C TRP A 34 37.77 -10.88 32.37
N PRO A 35 37.83 -11.10 33.69
CA PRO A 35 36.69 -11.60 34.44
C PRO A 35 35.73 -10.43 34.69
N GLY A 36 34.59 -10.41 34.00
CA GLY A 36 33.46 -9.56 34.36
C GLY A 36 33.08 -8.50 33.32
N SER A 37 31.79 -8.51 32.99
CA SER A 37 31.01 -7.50 32.26
C SER A 37 31.62 -6.10 32.20
N ILE A 38 31.87 -5.61 30.99
CA ILE A 38 32.07 -4.18 30.70
C ILE A 38 30.80 -3.45 31.16
N PRO A 39 30.87 -2.56 32.16
CA PRO A 39 29.71 -1.79 32.58
C PRO A 39 29.20 -0.93 31.41
N PHE A 40 27.89 -0.88 31.17
CA PHE A 40 27.26 -0.15 30.07
C PHE A 40 27.77 1.30 29.90
N TRP A 41 28.17 1.96 30.99
CA TRP A 41 28.70 3.33 30.95
C TRP A 41 30.04 3.45 30.20
N GLN A 42 30.86 2.40 30.14
CA GLN A 42 32.13 2.42 29.38
C GLN A 42 31.90 2.35 27.86
N ILE A 43 30.84 1.67 27.40
CA ILE A 43 30.43 1.65 25.98
C ILE A 43 29.88 3.03 25.58
N TYR A 44 29.11 3.66 26.48
CA TYR A 44 28.57 5.00 26.27
C TYR A 44 29.68 6.07 26.18
N LEU A 45 30.72 5.95 27.01
CA LEU A 45 31.91 6.82 26.96
C LEU A 45 32.71 6.65 25.67
N LEU A 46 32.70 5.44 25.08
CA LEU A 46 33.37 5.12 23.82
C LEU A 46 32.60 5.68 22.62
N MET A 47 31.27 5.58 22.62
CA MET A 47 30.40 6.24 21.63
C MET A 47 30.53 7.78 21.71
N TRP A 48 30.48 8.35 22.92
CA TRP A 48 30.62 9.79 23.12
C TRP A 48 32.02 10.33 22.74
N ALA A 49 33.08 9.56 22.97
CA ALA A 49 34.44 9.91 22.55
C ALA A 49 34.64 9.92 21.02
N VAL A 50 33.94 9.02 20.30
CA VAL A 50 33.96 8.94 18.83
C VAL A 50 33.18 10.10 18.21
N GLU A 51 32.03 10.47 18.78
CA GLU A 51 31.26 11.65 18.34
C GLU A 51 31.99 12.97 18.62
N SER A 52 32.73 13.07 19.74
CA SER A 52 33.41 14.32 20.15
C SER A 52 34.82 14.52 19.56
N ARG A 53 35.34 13.58 18.75
CA ARG A 53 36.70 13.61 18.15
C ARG A 53 37.84 13.88 19.15
N SER A 54 37.67 13.44 20.40
CA SER A 54 38.66 13.65 21.47
C SER A 54 39.82 12.64 21.38
N TYR A 55 40.97 13.10 20.88
CA TYR A 55 42.17 12.27 20.70
C TYR A 55 42.77 11.75 22.01
N SER A 56 42.62 12.50 23.11
CA SER A 56 43.14 12.13 24.43
C SER A 56 42.32 11.02 25.10
N LEU A 57 40.99 11.03 24.93
CA LEU A 57 40.11 9.98 25.45
C LEU A 57 40.27 8.66 24.67
N MET A 58 40.42 8.73 23.34
CA MET A 58 40.71 7.55 22.51
C MET A 58 42.01 6.86 22.93
N ARG A 59 43.04 7.62 23.30
CA ARG A 59 44.33 7.07 23.76
C ARG A 59 44.24 6.45 25.17
N TYR A 60 43.41 7.00 26.05
CA TYR A 60 43.14 6.45 27.38
C TYR A 60 42.30 5.17 27.33
N VAL A 61 41.30 5.12 26.44
CA VAL A 61 40.50 3.91 26.20
C VAL A 61 41.34 2.84 25.50
N SER A 62 42.15 3.19 24.50
CA SER A 62 43.08 2.26 23.86
C SER A 62 44.21 1.77 24.77
N SER A 63 44.56 2.49 25.83
CA SER A 63 45.54 2.02 26.83
C SER A 63 44.92 1.11 27.90
N LYS A 64 43.60 1.23 28.13
CA LYS A 64 42.82 0.40 29.05
C LYS A 64 42.26 -0.88 28.38
N VAL A 65 41.94 -0.82 27.09
CA VAL A 65 41.64 -1.98 26.25
C VAL A 65 42.97 -2.55 25.81
N GLY A 66 43.56 -3.43 26.61
CA GLY A 66 44.75 -4.17 26.21
C GLY A 66 44.48 -4.84 24.86
N CYS A 67 45.29 -4.53 23.85
CA CYS A 67 45.27 -5.21 22.56
C CYS A 67 45.52 -6.71 22.78
N SER A 68 44.45 -7.49 22.91
CA SER A 68 44.49 -8.95 22.89
C SER A 68 44.97 -9.39 21.51
N ARG A 69 46.22 -9.86 21.40
CA ARG A 69 46.74 -10.48 20.18
C ARG A 69 45.99 -11.79 19.94
N SER A 70 44.83 -11.76 19.27
CA SER A 70 44.21 -12.93 18.63
C SER A 70 45.30 -13.85 18.04
N PRO A 71 45.22 -15.21 18.16
CA PRO A 71 46.30 -16.06 17.67
C PRO A 71 46.51 -15.72 16.21
N SER A 72 47.73 -15.36 15.85
CA SER A 72 48.00 -14.71 14.59
C SER A 72 47.66 -15.70 13.45
N LYS A 73 47.11 -15.23 12.33
CA LYS A 73 46.71 -16.07 11.18
C LYS A 73 47.82 -17.06 10.78
N GLU A 74 49.07 -16.66 11.02
CA GLU A 74 50.29 -17.44 10.83
C GLU A 74 50.34 -18.72 11.68
N ILE A 75 49.90 -18.70 12.95
CA ILE A 75 49.91 -19.90 13.83
C ILE A 75 48.87 -20.92 13.34
N VAL A 76 47.69 -20.45 12.91
CA VAL A 76 46.67 -21.33 12.32
C VAL A 76 47.22 -21.97 11.04
N LEU A 77 47.87 -21.19 10.17
CA LEU A 77 48.49 -21.69 8.95
C LEU A 77 49.59 -22.72 9.24
N GLU A 78 50.39 -22.48 10.28
CA GLU A 78 51.45 -23.38 10.74
C GLU A 78 50.87 -24.74 11.17
N VAL A 79 49.78 -24.76 11.94
CA VAL A 79 49.11 -26.00 12.37
C VAL A 79 48.58 -26.79 11.17
N LEU A 80 47.91 -26.12 10.22
CA LEU A 80 47.31 -26.79 9.05
C LEU A 80 48.38 -27.34 8.10
N THR A 81 49.43 -26.56 7.83
CA THR A 81 50.55 -27.00 6.98
C THR A 81 51.38 -28.09 7.67
N ALA A 82 51.58 -28.04 8.99
CA ALA A 82 52.20 -29.12 9.73
C ALA A 82 51.40 -30.43 9.57
N ARG A 83 50.06 -30.37 9.58
CA ARG A 83 49.22 -31.55 9.36
C ARG A 83 49.32 -32.10 7.94
N ASP A 84 49.47 -31.23 6.93
CA ASP A 84 49.76 -31.64 5.55
C ASP A 84 51.09 -32.40 5.46
N THR A 85 52.13 -31.94 6.15
CA THR A 85 53.44 -32.64 6.13
C THR A 85 53.36 -34.03 6.75
N VAL A 86 52.54 -34.20 7.80
CA VAL A 86 52.27 -35.51 8.40
C VAL A 86 51.52 -36.39 7.40
N GLN A 87 50.47 -35.87 6.74
CA GLN A 87 49.71 -36.63 5.73
C GLN A 87 50.57 -37.06 4.54
N ALA A 88 51.44 -36.18 4.06
CA ALA A 88 52.32 -36.45 2.92
C ALA A 88 53.38 -37.51 3.25
N LYS A 89 53.79 -37.64 4.51
CA LYS A 89 54.74 -38.67 4.96
C LYS A 89 54.05 -40.01 5.20
N LEU A 90 52.87 -40.01 5.82
CA LEU A 90 52.08 -41.24 6.03
C LEU A 90 51.67 -41.90 4.71
N SER A 91 51.30 -41.12 3.69
CA SER A 91 50.88 -41.65 2.38
C SER A 91 52.02 -42.28 1.56
N LYS A 92 53.29 -41.98 1.87
CA LYS A 92 54.46 -42.55 1.19
C LYS A 92 54.99 -43.83 1.84
N GLN A 93 54.47 -44.21 3.00
CA GLN A 93 55.00 -45.32 3.80
C GLN A 93 54.14 -46.57 3.61
N SER A 94 54.77 -47.71 3.24
CA SER A 94 54.08 -48.97 2.97
C SER A 94 53.60 -49.71 4.23
N GLN A 95 54.27 -49.51 5.37
CA GLN A 95 53.87 -50.02 6.68
C GLN A 95 53.98 -48.92 7.73
N ILE A 96 52.86 -48.54 8.32
CA ILE A 96 52.77 -47.46 9.32
C ILE A 96 52.73 -48.09 10.72
N PRO A 97 53.65 -47.72 11.63
CA PRO A 97 53.62 -48.17 13.02
C PRO A 97 52.31 -47.77 13.72
N ILE A 98 51.72 -48.71 14.47
CA ILE A 98 50.45 -48.49 15.20
C ILE A 98 50.58 -47.34 16.20
N GLY A 99 51.73 -47.21 16.87
CA GLY A 99 51.98 -46.11 17.82
C GLY A 99 51.91 -44.72 17.18
N SER A 100 52.41 -44.57 15.95
CA SER A 100 52.32 -43.31 15.20
C SER A 100 50.87 -42.97 14.81
N LEU A 101 50.07 -43.98 14.43
CA LEU A 101 48.65 -43.78 14.10
C LEU A 101 47.84 -43.32 15.32
N ILE A 102 48.09 -43.91 16.49
CA ILE A 102 47.43 -43.51 17.75
C ILE A 102 47.75 -42.05 18.07
N LYS A 103 49.02 -41.64 17.97
CA LYS A 103 49.45 -40.25 18.21
C LYS A 103 48.80 -39.27 17.24
N VAL A 104 48.77 -39.59 15.94
CA VAL A 104 48.13 -38.73 14.94
C VAL A 104 46.63 -38.62 15.21
N ASN A 105 45.96 -39.70 15.58
CA ASN A 105 44.55 -39.68 15.93
C ASN A 105 44.25 -38.82 17.17
N ASP A 106 45.11 -38.86 18.20
CA ASP A 106 44.98 -38.00 19.38
C ASP A 106 45.12 -36.52 19.01
N LEU A 107 46.16 -36.18 18.23
CA LEU A 107 46.39 -34.82 17.74
C LEU A 107 45.23 -34.32 16.86
N ASP A 108 44.70 -35.18 15.99
CA ASP A 108 43.54 -34.87 15.15
C ASP A 108 42.29 -34.62 16.00
N ASN A 109 42.08 -35.37 17.08
CA ASN A 109 40.97 -35.15 18.01
C ASN A 109 41.12 -33.84 18.79
N ARG A 110 42.34 -33.47 19.19
CA ARG A 110 42.63 -32.17 19.80
C ARG A 110 42.33 -31.04 18.82
N LEU A 111 42.79 -31.15 17.57
CA LEU A 111 42.53 -30.16 16.54
C LEU A 111 41.03 -29.99 16.24
N LYS A 112 40.26 -31.09 16.25
CA LYS A 112 38.79 -31.06 16.12
C LYS A 112 38.11 -30.31 17.26
N LYS A 113 38.59 -30.44 18.50
CA LYS A 113 38.03 -29.70 19.65
C LYS A 113 38.26 -28.19 19.51
N GLU A 114 39.38 -27.79 18.93
CA GLU A 114 39.76 -26.39 18.73
C GLU A 114 39.17 -25.74 17.46
N THR A 115 38.41 -26.48 16.67
CA THR A 115 37.85 -26.03 15.38
C THR A 115 37.05 -24.72 15.49
N ASN A 116 36.27 -24.57 16.57
CA ASN A 116 35.47 -23.36 16.79
C ASN A 116 36.36 -22.13 16.96
N LYS A 117 37.48 -22.27 17.68
CA LYS A 117 38.42 -21.16 17.90
C LYS A 117 39.22 -20.83 16.65
N ILE A 118 39.59 -21.86 15.86
CA ILE A 118 40.29 -21.68 14.58
C ILE A 118 39.42 -20.89 13.58
N THR A 119 38.16 -21.29 13.42
CA THR A 119 37.23 -20.69 12.46
C THR A 119 36.75 -19.29 12.85
N THR A 120 36.84 -18.90 14.13
CA THR A 120 36.61 -17.50 14.54
C THR A 120 37.72 -16.54 14.16
N VAL A 121 38.94 -17.06 13.93
CA VAL A 121 40.15 -16.26 13.69
C VAL A 121 40.45 -16.14 12.20
N VAL A 122 40.17 -17.19 11.42
CA VAL A 122 40.49 -17.25 10.00
C VAL A 122 39.28 -17.71 9.18
N ASP A 123 38.95 -16.95 8.14
CA ASP A 123 38.05 -17.41 7.08
C ASP A 123 38.84 -18.28 6.09
N LEU A 124 38.73 -19.59 6.25
CA LEU A 124 39.47 -20.57 5.43
C LEU A 124 39.08 -20.54 3.95
N THR A 125 37.95 -19.92 3.59
CA THR A 125 37.51 -19.82 2.20
C THR A 125 38.46 -18.96 1.35
N GLU A 126 39.07 -17.93 1.94
CA GLU A 126 40.11 -17.11 1.30
C GLU A 126 41.33 -17.97 0.96
N TRP A 127 41.75 -18.83 1.89
CA TRP A 127 42.92 -19.70 1.73
C TRP A 127 42.68 -20.86 0.76
N HIS A 128 41.46 -21.39 0.65
CA HIS A 128 41.13 -22.42 -0.33
C HIS A 128 41.41 -21.96 -1.76
N SER A 129 41.11 -20.69 -2.07
CA SER A 129 41.35 -20.12 -3.39
C SER A 129 42.84 -20.00 -3.75
N ILE A 130 43.70 -19.84 -2.74
CA ILE A 130 45.14 -19.61 -2.92
C ILE A 130 45.92 -20.92 -2.86
N LEU A 131 45.61 -21.79 -1.89
CA LEU A 131 46.40 -22.98 -1.55
C LEU A 131 45.87 -24.26 -2.20
N ASN A 132 44.61 -24.26 -2.66
CA ASN A 132 43.95 -25.40 -3.30
C ASN A 132 44.19 -26.76 -2.58
N PRO A 133 43.83 -26.88 -1.28
CA PRO A 133 44.08 -28.08 -0.51
C PRO A 133 43.29 -29.27 -1.06
N LYS A 134 43.84 -30.48 -0.89
CA LYS A 134 43.18 -31.71 -1.36
C LYS A 134 41.86 -31.95 -0.62
N VAL A 135 40.85 -32.47 -1.32
CA VAL A 135 39.49 -32.69 -0.79
C VAL A 135 39.46 -33.67 0.41
N ASP A 136 40.43 -34.58 0.50
CA ASP A 136 40.58 -35.55 1.60
C ASP A 136 41.21 -34.94 2.88
N ALA A 137 41.74 -33.72 2.80
CA ALA A 137 42.37 -33.02 3.91
C ALA A 137 41.34 -32.29 4.80
N TRP A 138 40.56 -33.05 5.57
CA TRP A 138 39.43 -32.54 6.37
C TRP A 138 39.78 -31.33 7.28
N TRP A 139 41.04 -31.21 7.73
CA TRP A 139 41.51 -30.09 8.58
C TRP A 139 41.54 -28.74 7.86
N TRP A 140 41.46 -28.70 6.53
CA TRP A 140 41.26 -27.46 5.78
C TRP A 140 39.78 -27.06 5.66
N PHE A 141 38.83 -27.96 5.91
CA PHE A 141 37.41 -27.75 5.63
C PHE A 141 36.56 -27.59 6.90
N PHE A 142 37.09 -26.86 7.88
CA PHE A 142 36.34 -26.51 9.08
C PHE A 142 35.14 -25.62 8.75
N LYS A 143 33.96 -25.95 9.31
CA LYS A 143 32.77 -25.10 9.23
C LYS A 143 32.72 -24.20 10.47
N PRO A 144 32.55 -22.87 10.33
CA PRO A 144 32.40 -22.00 11.49
C PRO A 144 31.15 -22.41 12.30
N PRO A 145 31.18 -22.28 13.65
CA PRO A 145 30.01 -22.53 14.47
C PRO A 145 28.91 -21.54 14.08
N LYS A 146 27.71 -22.04 13.80
CA LYS A 146 26.53 -21.20 13.52
C LYS A 146 26.18 -20.40 14.78
N HIS A 147 25.95 -19.11 14.62
CA HIS A 147 25.42 -18.30 15.72
C HIS A 147 23.99 -18.76 16.05
N ARG A 148 23.53 -18.57 17.29
CA ARG A 148 22.18 -19.01 17.72
C ARG A 148 21.05 -18.43 16.85
N TRP A 149 21.25 -17.25 16.28
CA TRP A 149 20.29 -16.57 15.40
C TRP A 149 20.31 -17.14 13.98
N ASP A 150 21.45 -17.64 13.50
CA ASP A 150 21.60 -18.26 12.16
C ASP A 150 20.74 -19.54 11.99
N TYR A 151 20.26 -20.13 13.09
CA TYR A 151 19.32 -21.26 13.04
C TYR A 151 17.94 -20.86 12.50
N LEU A 152 17.57 -19.58 12.60
CA LEU A 152 16.31 -19.04 12.11
C LEU A 152 16.43 -18.33 10.75
N ASP A 153 17.62 -18.25 10.15
CA ASP A 153 17.84 -17.61 8.84
C ASP A 153 16.89 -18.13 7.75
N TRP A 154 16.59 -19.43 7.76
CA TRP A 154 15.68 -20.03 6.79
C TRP A 154 14.27 -19.44 6.89
N LEU A 155 13.82 -19.14 8.11
CA LEU A 155 12.51 -18.55 8.38
C LEU A 155 12.50 -17.09 7.90
N TRP A 156 13.53 -16.32 8.24
CA TRP A 156 13.65 -14.92 7.81
C TRP A 156 13.71 -14.78 6.29
N LYS A 157 14.37 -15.71 5.59
CA LYS A 157 14.39 -15.77 4.12
C LYS A 157 13.00 -16.02 3.53
N ILE A 158 12.27 -17.01 4.05
CA ILE A 158 10.91 -17.29 3.61
C ILE A 158 10.02 -16.07 3.84
N LEU A 159 10.08 -15.48 5.03
CA LEU A 159 9.28 -14.33 5.41
C LEU A 159 9.59 -13.10 4.55
N THR A 160 10.87 -12.87 4.23
CA THR A 160 11.31 -11.82 3.31
C THR A 160 10.68 -12.00 1.93
N VAL A 161 10.71 -13.23 1.38
CA VAL A 161 10.09 -13.52 0.08
C VAL A 161 8.59 -13.27 0.14
N VAL A 162 7.89 -13.74 1.17
CA VAL A 162 6.44 -13.52 1.35
C VAL A 162 6.09 -12.03 1.40
N PHE A 163 6.82 -11.22 2.15
CA PHE A 163 6.59 -9.77 2.22
C PHE A 163 6.84 -9.08 0.89
N LEU A 164 7.90 -9.46 0.17
CA LEU A 164 8.20 -8.89 -1.14
C LEU A 164 7.18 -9.30 -2.20
N THR A 165 6.74 -10.56 -2.22
CA THR A 165 5.71 -11.02 -3.18
C THR A 165 4.36 -10.38 -2.87
N SER A 166 4.00 -10.25 -1.60
CA SER A 166 2.75 -9.59 -1.19
C SER A 166 2.77 -8.10 -1.50
N SER A 167 3.89 -7.42 -1.22
CA SER A 167 4.07 -6.01 -1.59
C SER A 167 4.01 -5.82 -3.09
N LEU A 168 4.63 -6.69 -3.89
CA LEU A 168 4.53 -6.65 -5.36
C LEU A 168 3.09 -6.80 -5.83
N SER A 169 2.35 -7.75 -5.27
CA SER A 169 0.94 -7.95 -5.61
C SER A 169 0.09 -6.71 -5.29
N LEU A 170 0.29 -6.10 -4.11
CA LEU A 170 -0.40 -4.87 -3.73
C LEU A 170 -0.06 -3.72 -4.68
N THR A 171 1.22 -3.57 -5.02
CA THR A 171 1.68 -2.53 -5.94
C THR A 171 1.08 -2.68 -7.33
N VAL A 172 0.93 -3.92 -7.83
CA VAL A 172 0.26 -4.20 -9.11
C VAL A 172 -1.24 -3.87 -9.05
N ASP A 173 -1.96 -4.28 -7.99
CA ASP A 173 -3.38 -3.91 -7.79
C ASP A 173 -3.55 -2.39 -7.76
N ILE A 174 -2.77 -1.70 -6.92
CA ILE A 174 -2.78 -0.24 -6.80
C ILE A 174 -2.52 0.41 -8.16
N SER A 175 -1.45 0.02 -8.86
CA SER A 175 -1.07 0.63 -10.13
C SER A 175 -2.12 0.42 -11.21
N SER A 176 -2.74 -0.76 -11.25
CA SER A 176 -3.83 -1.04 -12.21
C SER A 176 -5.03 -0.10 -12.01
N ARG A 177 -5.34 0.29 -10.76
CA ARG A 177 -6.43 1.22 -10.43
C ARG A 177 -6.15 2.66 -10.83
N PHE A 178 -4.88 3.04 -11.01
CA PHE A 178 -4.48 4.37 -11.51
C PHE A 178 -4.22 4.37 -13.03
N LEU A 179 -3.79 3.27 -13.64
CA LEU A 179 -3.53 3.23 -15.08
C LEU A 179 -4.80 3.05 -15.92
N SER A 180 -5.83 2.39 -15.39
CA SER A 180 -7.06 2.00 -16.13
C SER A 180 -8.01 3.15 -16.52
N GLY A 181 -7.67 4.40 -16.25
CA GLY A 181 -8.59 5.56 -16.40
C GLY A 181 -7.92 6.80 -16.98
N GLY A 182 -6.88 6.58 -17.78
CA GLY A 182 -6.19 7.62 -18.54
C GLY A 182 -4.93 8.17 -17.85
N PRO A 183 -4.05 8.85 -18.60
CA PRO A 183 -2.83 9.43 -18.06
C PRO A 183 -3.15 10.70 -17.28
N ASP A 184 -3.04 10.65 -15.96
CA ASP A 184 -2.92 11.82 -15.10
C ASP A 184 -1.53 11.86 -14.45
N THR A 185 -1.03 13.06 -14.20
CA THR A 185 0.34 13.26 -13.70
C THR A 185 0.53 12.71 -12.29
N LEU A 186 -0.51 12.78 -11.46
CA LEU A 186 -0.51 12.28 -10.09
C LEU A 186 -0.57 10.75 -10.03
N GLY A 187 -1.49 10.11 -10.76
CA GLY A 187 -1.60 8.65 -10.79
C GLY A 187 -0.40 8.00 -11.44
N ALA A 188 0.14 8.60 -12.52
CA ALA A 188 1.36 8.13 -13.15
C ALA A 188 2.58 8.25 -12.23
N PHE A 189 2.75 9.37 -11.51
CA PHE A 189 3.87 9.56 -10.59
C PHE A 189 3.83 8.58 -9.41
N VAL A 190 2.66 8.40 -8.80
CA VAL A 190 2.50 7.54 -7.63
C VAL A 190 2.57 6.04 -7.99
N ALA A 191 1.95 5.64 -9.11
CA ALA A 191 2.06 4.26 -9.60
C ALA A 191 3.48 3.94 -10.07
N ALA A 192 4.16 4.87 -10.75
CA ALA A 192 5.53 4.65 -11.22
C ALA A 192 6.54 4.58 -10.08
N THR A 193 6.47 5.48 -9.08
CA THR A 193 7.40 5.47 -7.95
C THR A 193 7.28 4.20 -7.11
N GLN A 194 6.06 3.77 -6.78
CA GLN A 194 5.86 2.55 -5.99
C GLN A 194 6.17 1.27 -6.80
N SER A 195 5.81 1.22 -8.08
CA SER A 195 6.14 0.09 -8.97
C SER A 195 7.63 -0.06 -9.18
N VAL A 196 8.35 1.04 -9.43
CA VAL A 196 9.81 1.03 -9.61
C VAL A 196 10.49 0.60 -8.30
N LEU A 197 10.07 1.13 -7.16
CA LEU A 197 10.64 0.77 -5.86
C LEU A 197 10.42 -0.72 -5.53
N THR A 198 9.21 -1.24 -5.77
CA THR A 198 8.87 -2.64 -5.47
C THR A 198 9.53 -3.61 -6.44
N LEU A 199 9.61 -3.25 -7.73
CA LEU A 199 10.29 -4.06 -8.75
C LEU A 199 11.81 -4.10 -8.50
N LEU A 200 12.42 -2.97 -8.14
CA LEU A 200 13.83 -2.90 -7.78
C LEU A 200 14.13 -3.68 -6.49
N ALA A 201 13.28 -3.57 -5.46
CA ALA A 201 13.41 -4.34 -4.22
C ALA A 201 13.23 -5.86 -4.44
N GLY A 202 12.19 -6.27 -5.18
CA GLY A 202 11.97 -7.67 -5.52
C GLY A 202 13.08 -8.26 -6.37
N ARG A 203 13.49 -7.56 -7.44
CA ARG A 203 14.56 -8.04 -8.33
C ARG A 203 15.93 -8.06 -7.63
N SER A 204 16.20 -7.12 -6.72
CA SER A 204 17.44 -7.12 -5.96
C SER A 204 17.49 -8.24 -4.91
N ALA A 205 16.39 -8.56 -4.25
CA ALA A 205 16.34 -9.68 -3.30
C ALA A 205 16.44 -11.06 -3.98
N LEU A 206 15.91 -11.21 -5.20
CA LEU A 206 15.90 -12.49 -5.93
C LEU A 206 17.14 -12.75 -6.80
N THR A 207 17.97 -11.76 -7.11
CA THR A 207 19.14 -11.93 -8.00
C THR A 207 20.46 -11.97 -7.22
N LYS A 208 21.44 -12.75 -7.69
CA LYS A 208 22.79 -12.80 -7.09
C LYS A 208 23.43 -11.41 -6.99
N ALA A 209 23.34 -10.61 -8.06
CA ALA A 209 23.87 -9.25 -8.11
C ALA A 209 23.17 -8.30 -7.12
N GLY A 210 21.86 -8.46 -6.93
CA GLY A 210 21.09 -7.68 -5.98
C GLY A 210 21.37 -8.06 -4.52
N GLN A 211 21.51 -9.35 -4.23
CA GLN A 211 21.93 -9.83 -2.91
C GLN A 211 23.33 -9.32 -2.57
N GLU A 212 24.27 -9.30 -3.51
CA GLU A 212 25.60 -8.70 -3.30
C GLU A 212 25.54 -7.18 -3.06
N SER A 213 24.58 -6.48 -3.66
CA SER A 213 24.33 -5.06 -3.39
C SER A 213 23.85 -4.84 -1.95
N ILE A 214 22.85 -5.63 -1.51
CA ILE A 214 22.33 -5.60 -0.14
C ILE A 214 23.45 -5.90 0.86
N LYS A 215 24.25 -6.95 0.61
CA LYS A 215 25.41 -7.31 1.45
C LYS A 215 26.43 -6.17 1.53
N ARG A 216 26.74 -5.50 0.41
CA ARG A 216 27.63 -4.31 0.40
C ARG A 216 27.06 -3.11 1.16
N ALA A 217 25.74 -2.95 1.17
CA ALA A 217 25.09 -1.90 1.95
C ALA A 217 25.13 -2.22 3.46
N LEU A 218 24.83 -3.46 3.83
CA LEU A 218 24.87 -3.92 5.23
C LEU A 218 26.30 -3.85 5.82
N THR A 219 27.33 -4.17 5.02
CA THR A 219 28.73 -3.98 5.46
C THR A 219 29.09 -2.51 5.64
N ARG A 220 28.64 -1.61 4.76
CA ARG A 220 28.84 -0.15 4.92
C ARG A 220 28.18 0.39 6.19
N LEU A 221 27.03 -0.17 6.57
CA LEU A 221 26.31 0.17 7.81
C LEU A 221 26.88 -0.54 9.05
N ASN A 222 27.98 -1.29 8.90
CA ASN A 222 28.66 -2.04 9.97
C ASN A 222 27.74 -3.04 10.70
N ILE A 223 26.74 -3.60 10.00
CA ILE A 223 25.79 -4.56 10.57
C ILE A 223 26.46 -5.94 10.64
N PRO A 224 26.46 -6.61 11.82
CA PRO A 224 27.04 -7.94 11.95
C PRO A 224 26.40 -8.96 11.01
N LYS A 225 27.22 -9.85 10.43
CA LYS A 225 26.79 -10.84 9.41
C LYS A 225 25.60 -11.71 9.85
N TYR A 226 25.53 -12.04 11.14
CA TYR A 226 24.47 -12.88 11.72
C TYR A 226 23.11 -12.18 11.88
N PHE A 227 23.00 -10.88 11.57
CA PHE A 227 21.73 -10.13 11.55
C PHE A 227 21.25 -9.77 10.13
N TRP A 228 21.95 -10.23 9.10
CA TRP A 228 21.70 -9.77 7.72
C TRP A 228 20.32 -10.18 7.20
N GLU A 229 19.87 -11.39 7.56
CA GLU A 229 18.59 -11.92 7.10
C GLU A 229 17.42 -11.26 7.87
N GLU A 230 17.59 -10.99 9.16
CA GLU A 230 16.64 -10.24 10.00
C GLU A 230 16.44 -8.81 9.49
N VAL A 231 17.54 -8.10 9.23
CA VAL A 231 17.48 -6.72 8.73
C VAL A 231 16.84 -6.69 7.34
N SER A 232 17.18 -7.64 6.47
CA SER A 232 16.57 -7.76 5.14
C SER A 232 15.06 -8.01 5.23
N CYS A 233 14.64 -8.89 6.15
CA CYS A 233 13.22 -9.12 6.43
C CYS A 233 12.53 -7.88 6.98
N GLY A 234 13.18 -7.13 7.87
CA GLY A 234 12.64 -5.88 8.42
C GLY A 234 12.42 -4.80 7.36
N ILE A 235 13.33 -4.68 6.38
CA ILE A 235 13.16 -3.79 5.23
C ILE A 235 11.98 -4.24 4.37
N ALA A 236 11.89 -5.54 4.05
CA ALA A 236 10.78 -6.09 3.27
C ALA A 236 9.43 -5.89 3.97
N PHE A 237 9.38 -6.07 5.29
CA PHE A 237 8.19 -5.81 6.09
C PHE A 237 7.80 -4.33 6.08
N SER A 238 8.77 -3.42 6.19
CA SER A 238 8.52 -1.97 6.12
C SER A 238 7.92 -1.57 4.77
N LEU A 239 8.45 -2.12 3.66
CA LEU A 239 7.87 -1.93 2.32
C LEU A 239 6.45 -2.48 2.23
N PHE A 240 6.19 -3.66 2.80
CA PHE A 240 4.85 -4.23 2.84
C PHE A 240 3.88 -3.33 3.61
N ILE A 241 4.26 -2.83 4.79
CA ILE A 241 3.44 -1.90 5.58
C ILE A 241 3.16 -0.60 4.84
N ILE A 242 4.15 -0.05 4.12
CA ILE A 242 3.94 1.14 3.26
C ILE A 242 2.89 0.84 2.18
N SER A 243 3.01 -0.29 1.49
CA SER A 243 2.04 -0.71 0.46
C SER A 243 0.64 -0.93 1.03
N VAL A 244 0.51 -1.54 2.22
CA VAL A 244 -0.78 -1.72 2.91
C VAL A 244 -1.37 -0.38 3.32
N THR A 245 -0.56 0.50 3.93
CA THR A 245 -1.01 1.84 4.36
C THR A 245 -1.50 2.66 3.17
N PHE A 246 -0.79 2.59 2.04
CA PHE A 246 -1.21 3.23 0.80
C PHE A 246 -2.50 2.60 0.25
N ARG A 247 -2.66 1.27 0.34
CA ARG A 247 -3.91 0.61 -0.07
C ARG A 247 -5.10 1.07 0.76
N LEU A 248 -4.90 1.30 2.06
CA LEU A 248 -5.91 1.80 2.99
C LEU A 248 -6.25 3.28 2.75
N SER A 249 -5.34 4.06 2.13
CA SER A 249 -5.62 5.46 1.80
C SER A 249 -6.38 5.65 0.48
N LEU A 250 -6.55 4.61 -0.36
CA LEU A 250 -7.26 4.72 -1.64
C LEU A 250 -8.67 5.33 -1.52
N PRO A 251 -9.50 5.00 -0.51
CA PRO A 251 -10.80 5.65 -0.33
C PRO A 251 -10.73 7.17 -0.15
N GLN A 252 -9.71 7.68 0.54
CA GLN A 252 -9.51 9.12 0.71
C GLN A 252 -9.06 9.76 -0.61
N ILE A 253 -8.23 9.07 -1.39
CA ILE A 253 -7.83 9.53 -2.72
C ILE A 253 -9.04 9.54 -3.67
N ALA A 254 -9.97 8.59 -3.55
CA ALA A 254 -11.20 8.58 -4.32
C ALA A 254 -12.03 9.87 -4.12
N VAL A 255 -12.11 10.37 -2.88
CA VAL A 255 -12.78 11.65 -2.56
C VAL A 255 -12.09 12.82 -3.27
N ILE A 256 -10.75 12.83 -3.35
CA ILE A 256 -10.00 13.86 -4.08
C ILE A 256 -10.39 13.85 -5.57
N TYR A 257 -10.43 12.69 -6.21
CA TYR A 257 -10.85 12.59 -7.62
C TYR A 257 -12.30 12.99 -7.84
N LYS A 258 -13.20 12.65 -6.90
CA LYS A 258 -14.59 13.13 -6.94
C LYS A 258 -14.63 14.66 -6.89
N ASN A 259 -13.88 15.28 -5.98
CA ASN A 259 -13.79 16.74 -5.89
C ASN A 259 -13.16 17.38 -7.14
N ILE A 260 -12.17 16.74 -7.78
CA ILE A 260 -11.63 17.18 -9.07
C ILE A 260 -12.72 17.14 -10.15
N GLY A 261 -13.53 16.07 -10.18
CA GLY A 261 -14.70 15.96 -11.05
C GLY A 261 -15.70 17.10 -10.82
N ASP A 262 -16.00 17.41 -9.55
CA ASP A 262 -16.89 18.52 -9.17
C ASP A 262 -16.37 19.86 -9.71
N ARG A 263 -15.05 20.10 -9.62
CA ARG A 263 -14.44 21.32 -10.18
C ARG A 263 -14.58 21.41 -11.69
N TYR A 264 -14.42 20.30 -12.42
CA TYR A 264 -14.62 20.28 -13.87
C TYR A 264 -16.06 20.58 -14.29
N THR A 265 -17.05 20.28 -13.44
CA THR A 265 -18.47 20.53 -13.70
C THR A 265 -18.96 21.90 -13.24
N PHE A 266 -18.49 22.41 -12.10
CA PHE A 266 -19.08 23.58 -11.43
C PHE A 266 -18.22 24.85 -11.43
N ASP A 267 -16.89 24.74 -11.53
CA ASP A 267 -16.01 25.91 -11.40
C ASP A 267 -15.59 26.54 -12.74
N ASN A 268 -15.83 25.87 -13.86
CA ASN A 268 -15.40 26.34 -15.18
C ASN A 268 -16.51 27.06 -15.93
N ASP A 269 -16.18 28.22 -16.54
CA ASP A 269 -17.05 28.94 -17.48
C ASP A 269 -17.54 28.05 -18.64
N THR A 270 -16.74 27.03 -19.00
CA THR A 270 -17.12 25.96 -19.93
C THR A 270 -16.95 24.59 -19.25
N PRO A 271 -18.05 23.88 -18.92
CA PRO A 271 -17.97 22.58 -18.27
C PRO A 271 -17.15 21.57 -19.08
N GLN A 272 -16.13 20.99 -18.46
CA GLN A 272 -15.28 19.96 -19.09
C GLN A 272 -15.82 18.57 -18.75
N LEU A 273 -17.00 18.25 -19.28
CA LEU A 273 -17.77 17.06 -18.91
C LEU A 273 -17.01 15.74 -19.12
N ALA A 274 -16.16 15.65 -20.16
CA ALA A 274 -15.31 14.48 -20.39
C ALA A 274 -14.26 14.27 -19.27
N ALA A 275 -13.65 15.36 -18.79
CA ALA A 275 -12.68 15.31 -17.70
C ALA A 275 -13.36 14.99 -16.36
N ALA A 276 -14.58 15.50 -16.15
CA ALA A 276 -15.41 15.14 -15.00
C ALA A 276 -15.74 13.65 -14.97
N ILE A 277 -16.21 13.08 -16.09
CA ILE A 277 -16.49 11.64 -16.22
C ILE A 277 -15.24 10.81 -15.88
N SER A 278 -14.08 11.19 -16.43
CA SER A 278 -12.83 10.49 -16.14
C SER A 278 -12.50 10.51 -14.65
N SER A 279 -12.65 11.67 -14.02
CA SER A 279 -12.37 11.87 -12.58
C SER A 279 -13.32 11.06 -11.70
N TYR A 280 -14.63 11.06 -11.98
CA TYR A 280 -15.59 10.25 -11.22
C TYR A 280 -15.35 8.75 -11.42
N LYS A 281 -15.07 8.30 -12.65
CA LYS A 281 -14.71 6.89 -12.90
C LYS A 281 -13.44 6.48 -12.18
N ARG A 282 -12.46 7.39 -12.06
CA ARG A 282 -11.27 7.15 -11.25
C ARG A 282 -11.61 6.96 -9.78
N ALA A 283 -12.46 7.81 -9.22
CA ALA A 283 -12.92 7.69 -7.84
C ALA A 283 -13.51 6.28 -7.58
N LEU A 284 -14.33 5.77 -8.50
CA LEU A 284 -14.92 4.43 -8.43
C LEU A 284 -13.88 3.29 -8.53
N LEU A 285 -12.82 3.46 -9.33
CA LEU A 285 -11.74 2.46 -9.42
C LEU A 285 -10.89 2.39 -8.15
N LEU A 286 -10.75 3.51 -7.45
CA LEU A 286 -10.04 3.62 -6.18
C LEU A 286 -10.88 3.13 -4.99
N ASN A 287 -12.19 3.40 -5.04
CA ASN A 287 -13.16 2.93 -4.06
C ASN A 287 -14.47 2.54 -4.76
N SER A 288 -14.68 1.24 -4.93
CA SER A 288 -15.88 0.69 -5.58
C SER A 288 -17.15 0.95 -4.79
N ASP A 289 -17.04 1.11 -3.48
CA ASP A 289 -18.18 1.26 -2.58
C ASP A 289 -18.52 2.75 -2.40
N TYR A 290 -17.84 3.64 -3.14
CA TYR A 290 -18.10 5.07 -3.08
C TYR A 290 -19.27 5.44 -4.00
N VAL A 291 -20.44 5.60 -3.39
CA VAL A 291 -21.72 5.78 -4.10
C VAL A 291 -21.87 7.15 -4.76
N GLU A 292 -21.37 8.21 -4.13
CA GLU A 292 -21.56 9.60 -4.59
C GLU A 292 -21.07 9.83 -6.05
N PRO A 293 -19.89 9.33 -6.50
CA PRO A 293 -19.49 9.38 -7.89
C PRO A 293 -20.49 8.80 -8.91
N HIS A 294 -21.25 7.75 -8.56
CA HIS A 294 -22.32 7.25 -9.44
C HIS A 294 -23.40 8.30 -9.63
N TYR A 295 -23.88 8.93 -8.56
CA TYR A 295 -24.84 10.04 -8.66
C TYR A 295 -24.30 11.20 -9.51
N LYS A 296 -23.03 11.57 -9.31
CA LYS A 296 -22.37 12.64 -10.07
C LYS A 296 -22.20 12.30 -11.55
N LEU A 297 -21.83 11.07 -11.90
CA LEU A 297 -21.83 10.58 -13.28
C LEU A 297 -23.22 10.65 -13.89
N GLY A 298 -24.26 10.31 -13.12
CA GLY A 298 -25.64 10.45 -13.55
C GLY A 298 -25.99 11.86 -13.98
N LEU A 299 -25.63 12.87 -13.17
CA LEU A 299 -25.83 14.29 -13.51
C LEU A 299 -25.09 14.68 -14.80
N VAL A 300 -23.83 14.28 -14.94
CA VAL A 300 -23.04 14.61 -16.13
C VAL A 300 -23.60 13.93 -17.39
N TYR A 301 -24.09 12.70 -17.27
CA TYR A 301 -24.73 12.01 -18.39
C TYR A 301 -26.08 12.62 -18.76
N GLU A 302 -26.85 13.16 -17.81
CA GLU A 302 -28.06 13.95 -18.14
C GLU A 302 -27.70 15.22 -18.92
N GLU A 303 -26.66 15.94 -18.50
CA GLU A 303 -26.17 17.15 -19.20
C GLU A 303 -25.74 16.84 -20.64
N LEU A 304 -25.13 15.68 -20.86
CA LEU A 304 -24.78 15.16 -22.19
C LEU A 304 -25.96 14.55 -22.96
N GLN A 305 -27.16 14.55 -22.39
CA GLN A 305 -28.37 13.90 -22.93
C GLN A 305 -28.22 12.38 -23.14
N GLU A 306 -27.24 11.75 -22.49
CA GLU A 306 -27.03 10.31 -22.49
C GLU A 306 -27.90 9.61 -21.43
N TYR A 307 -29.22 9.81 -21.52
CA TYR A 307 -30.18 9.45 -20.47
C TYR A 307 -30.11 7.99 -20.01
N GLN A 308 -29.79 7.04 -20.91
CA GLN A 308 -29.68 5.63 -20.54
C GLN A 308 -28.50 5.36 -19.59
N LYS A 309 -27.37 6.06 -19.80
CA LYS A 309 -26.22 5.96 -18.88
C LYS A 309 -26.55 6.63 -17.55
N ALA A 310 -27.19 7.81 -17.58
CA ALA A 310 -27.64 8.47 -16.35
C ALA A 310 -28.57 7.57 -15.51
N LEU A 311 -29.53 6.93 -16.16
CA LEU A 311 -30.46 5.98 -15.54
C LEU A 311 -29.74 4.79 -14.88
N ALA A 312 -28.69 4.26 -15.52
CA ALA A 312 -27.90 3.18 -14.96
C ALA A 312 -27.17 3.64 -13.68
N GLU A 313 -26.50 4.78 -13.74
CA GLU A 313 -25.73 5.32 -12.62
C GLU A 313 -26.63 5.72 -11.43
N TYR A 314 -27.79 6.35 -11.69
CA TYR A 314 -28.73 6.66 -10.61
C TYR A 314 -29.35 5.43 -9.97
N LYS A 315 -29.55 4.34 -10.72
CA LYS A 315 -30.03 3.08 -10.14
C LYS A 315 -29.01 2.50 -9.16
N ILE A 316 -27.72 2.55 -9.50
CA ILE A 316 -26.65 2.11 -8.59
C ILE A 316 -26.67 2.99 -7.33
N ALA A 317 -26.73 4.31 -7.48
CA ALA A 317 -26.79 5.21 -6.33
C ALA A 317 -28.01 4.97 -5.42
N VAL A 318 -29.18 4.66 -6.00
CA VAL A 318 -30.39 4.30 -5.25
C VAL A 318 -30.29 2.93 -4.57
N GLN A 319 -29.58 1.97 -5.16
CA GLN A 319 -29.37 0.64 -4.56
C GLN A 319 -28.62 0.74 -3.23
N ASP A 320 -27.69 1.69 -3.12
CA ASP A 320 -26.94 1.99 -1.89
C ASP A 320 -27.59 3.13 -1.06
N ASP A 321 -28.88 3.37 -1.25
CA ASP A 321 -29.70 4.34 -0.50
C ASP A 321 -29.18 5.80 -0.52
N PHE A 322 -28.50 6.21 -1.59
CA PHE A 322 -28.07 7.61 -1.74
C PHE A 322 -29.26 8.53 -1.97
N GLU A 323 -29.69 9.24 -0.91
CA GLU A 323 -30.96 9.97 -0.82
C GLU A 323 -31.23 10.88 -2.03
N VAL A 324 -30.23 11.63 -2.49
CA VAL A 324 -30.39 12.62 -3.57
C VAL A 324 -30.70 11.95 -4.91
N ALA A 325 -30.24 10.71 -5.13
CA ALA A 325 -30.47 9.97 -6.37
C ALA A 325 -31.93 9.56 -6.57
N TYR A 326 -32.71 9.38 -5.49
CA TYR A 326 -34.13 9.04 -5.57
C TYR A 326 -34.93 10.09 -6.34
N ASN A 327 -34.61 11.38 -6.15
CA ASN A 327 -35.28 12.46 -6.85
C ASN A 327 -35.04 12.42 -8.37
N ASN A 328 -33.78 12.24 -8.78
CA ASN A 328 -33.41 12.30 -10.19
C ASN A 328 -33.86 11.03 -10.93
N LEU A 329 -33.70 9.86 -10.32
CA LEU A 329 -34.24 8.62 -10.89
C LEU A 329 -35.78 8.65 -10.97
N GLY A 330 -36.44 9.21 -9.95
CA GLY A 330 -37.89 9.41 -9.95
C GLY A 330 -38.34 10.33 -11.09
N ARG A 331 -37.66 11.46 -11.29
CA ARG A 331 -37.87 12.37 -12.42
C ARG A 331 -37.69 11.67 -13.77
N MET A 332 -36.61 10.91 -13.94
CA MET A 332 -36.35 10.15 -15.16
C MET A 332 -37.47 9.14 -15.45
N TYR A 333 -38.00 8.45 -14.43
CA TYR A 333 -39.15 7.58 -14.61
C TYR A 333 -40.44 8.32 -14.97
N ILE A 334 -40.65 9.56 -14.53
CA ILE A 334 -41.80 10.36 -14.97
C ILE A 334 -41.67 10.69 -16.47
N ILE A 335 -40.48 11.11 -16.91
CA ILE A 335 -40.20 11.42 -18.32
C ILE A 335 -40.38 10.17 -19.20
N ASP A 336 -39.91 9.02 -18.72
CA ASP A 336 -40.10 7.70 -19.36
C ASP A 336 -41.52 7.13 -19.19
N LYS A 337 -42.47 7.94 -18.70
CA LYS A 337 -43.90 7.59 -18.50
C LYS A 337 -44.16 6.42 -17.54
N LYS A 338 -43.16 6.03 -16.74
CA LYS A 338 -43.21 5.00 -15.70
C LYS A 338 -43.72 5.58 -14.37
N TYR A 339 -44.91 6.16 -14.40
CA TYR A 339 -45.41 6.97 -13.28
C TYR A 339 -45.55 6.19 -11.96
N TYR A 340 -45.99 4.93 -12.00
CA TYR A 340 -46.13 4.11 -10.78
C TYR A 340 -44.78 3.84 -10.12
N GLN A 341 -43.77 3.45 -10.90
CA GLN A 341 -42.40 3.23 -10.43
C GLN A 341 -41.81 4.53 -9.88
N ALA A 342 -41.99 5.66 -10.58
CA ALA A 342 -41.59 6.97 -10.08
C ALA A 342 -42.20 7.27 -8.71
N SER A 343 -43.53 7.13 -8.56
CA SER A 343 -44.21 7.44 -7.31
C SER A 343 -43.77 6.56 -6.14
N SER A 344 -43.54 5.26 -6.37
CA SER A 344 -43.03 4.35 -5.35
C SER A 344 -41.62 4.74 -4.91
N LEU A 345 -40.76 5.09 -5.87
CA LEU A 345 -39.38 5.46 -5.61
C LEU A 345 -39.30 6.79 -4.84
N LEU A 346 -40.06 7.80 -5.27
CA LEU A 346 -40.09 9.12 -4.63
C LEU A 346 -40.63 9.05 -3.19
N LEU A 347 -41.61 8.18 -2.93
CA LEU A 347 -42.11 7.92 -1.57
C LEU A 347 -41.02 7.30 -0.67
N ARG A 348 -40.23 6.36 -1.20
CA ARG A 348 -39.08 5.79 -0.46
C ARG A 348 -38.04 6.87 -0.14
N GLY A 349 -37.70 7.71 -1.12
CA GLY A 349 -36.79 8.84 -0.88
C GLY A 349 -37.30 9.79 0.21
N LEU A 350 -38.60 10.08 0.22
CA LEU A 350 -39.22 10.97 1.22
C LEU A 350 -39.21 10.37 2.63
N TYR A 351 -39.24 9.05 2.75
CA TYR A 351 -39.12 8.34 4.03
C TYR A 351 -37.69 8.38 4.58
N LEU A 352 -36.68 8.39 3.71
CA LEU A 352 -35.27 8.37 4.12
C LEU A 352 -34.74 9.75 4.51
N THR A 353 -35.24 10.82 3.89
CA THR A 353 -34.63 12.14 4.04
C THR A 353 -35.30 13.04 5.08
N GLU A 354 -34.46 13.72 5.87
CA GLU A 354 -34.84 14.83 6.75
C GLU A 354 -34.54 16.21 6.13
N ASN A 355 -33.88 16.27 4.97
CA ASN A 355 -33.45 17.52 4.35
C ASN A 355 -34.59 18.23 3.59
N ASP A 356 -34.99 19.42 4.03
CA ASP A 356 -36.12 20.16 3.44
C ASP A 356 -35.96 20.49 1.94
N ILE A 357 -34.73 20.75 1.47
CA ILE A 357 -34.45 21.03 0.06
C ILE A 357 -34.71 19.78 -0.80
N LEU A 358 -34.27 18.62 -0.31
CA LEU A 358 -34.52 17.34 -0.98
C LEU A 358 -36.00 16.94 -0.87
N ARG A 359 -36.62 17.13 0.30
CA ARG A 359 -38.06 16.88 0.53
C ARG A 359 -38.92 17.70 -0.43
N TYR A 360 -38.61 18.98 -0.64
CA TYR A 360 -39.27 19.81 -1.66
C TYR A 360 -39.21 19.15 -3.04
N SER A 361 -38.02 18.73 -3.46
CA SER A 361 -37.79 18.18 -4.81
C SER A 361 -38.55 16.87 -5.01
N LEU A 362 -38.51 15.98 -4.00
CA LEU A 362 -39.23 14.72 -3.95
C LEU A 362 -40.75 14.92 -3.97
N LEU A 363 -41.29 15.82 -3.15
CA LEU A 363 -42.72 16.13 -3.09
C LEU A 363 -43.22 16.73 -4.41
N LYS A 364 -42.44 17.65 -5.00
CA LYS A 364 -42.73 18.24 -6.31
C LYS A 364 -42.83 17.16 -7.39
N ASN A 365 -41.84 16.28 -7.47
CA ASN A 365 -41.84 15.20 -8.45
C ASN A 365 -42.92 14.13 -8.15
N LEU A 366 -43.23 13.88 -6.88
CA LEU A 366 -44.31 12.96 -6.51
C LEU A 366 -45.67 13.53 -6.93
N GLY A 367 -45.88 14.83 -6.74
CA GLY A 367 -47.03 15.56 -7.25
C GLY A 367 -47.15 15.45 -8.78
N TRP A 368 -46.04 15.61 -9.50
CA TRP A 368 -46.00 15.44 -10.96
C TRP A 368 -46.35 14.01 -11.39
N ALA A 369 -45.80 12.99 -10.72
CA ALA A 369 -46.13 11.60 -10.98
C ALA A 369 -47.62 11.31 -10.72
N ARG A 370 -48.19 11.85 -9.64
CA ARG A 370 -49.61 11.70 -9.29
C ARG A 370 -50.54 12.41 -10.28
N LEU A 371 -50.14 13.59 -10.78
CA LEU A 371 -50.84 14.28 -11.87
C LEU A 371 -50.94 13.36 -13.09
N LYS A 372 -49.82 12.76 -13.53
CA LYS A 372 -49.82 11.85 -14.69
C LYS A 372 -50.52 10.51 -14.47
N GLN A 373 -50.86 10.19 -13.23
CA GLN A 373 -51.73 9.06 -12.86
C GLN A 373 -53.22 9.46 -12.75
N ASN A 374 -53.58 10.72 -13.04
CA ASN A 374 -54.91 11.30 -12.80
C ASN A 374 -55.35 11.26 -11.31
N ARG A 375 -54.39 11.16 -10.37
CA ARG A 375 -54.65 11.15 -8.92
C ARG A 375 -54.57 12.57 -8.37
N TYR A 376 -55.49 13.43 -8.82
CA TYR A 376 -55.41 14.88 -8.63
C TYR A 376 -55.43 15.33 -7.15
N ALA A 377 -56.22 14.66 -6.30
CA ALA A 377 -56.29 15.01 -4.87
C ALA A 377 -54.94 14.82 -4.16
N GLU A 378 -54.24 13.73 -4.45
CA GLU A 378 -52.90 13.48 -3.93
C GLU A 378 -51.86 14.40 -4.55
N ALA A 379 -51.93 14.60 -5.87
CA ALA A 379 -51.04 15.52 -6.57
C ALA A 379 -51.10 16.92 -5.93
N LYS A 380 -52.31 17.44 -5.72
CA LYS A 380 -52.57 18.73 -5.06
C LYS A 380 -51.95 18.78 -3.68
N ARG A 381 -52.17 17.77 -2.83
CA ARG A 381 -51.61 17.72 -1.47
C ARG A 381 -50.08 17.78 -1.49
N HIS A 382 -49.42 16.90 -2.27
CA HIS A 382 -47.96 16.86 -2.33
C HIS A 382 -47.34 18.17 -2.86
N LEU A 383 -47.99 18.82 -3.84
CA LEU A 383 -47.52 20.10 -4.36
C LEU A 383 -47.72 21.24 -3.36
N GLN A 384 -48.81 21.23 -2.59
CA GLN A 384 -49.01 22.18 -1.49
C GLN A 384 -47.97 21.98 -0.39
N ASP A 385 -47.66 20.74 -0.03
CA ASP A 385 -46.61 20.42 0.93
C ASP A 385 -45.24 20.92 0.43
N ALA A 386 -44.93 20.75 -0.87
CA ALA A 386 -43.72 21.32 -1.47
C ALA A 386 -43.69 22.86 -1.39
N ILE A 387 -44.78 23.55 -1.75
CA ILE A 387 -44.88 25.02 -1.64
C ILE A 387 -44.70 25.50 -0.20
N ASN A 388 -45.20 24.74 0.78
CA ASN A 388 -45.04 25.09 2.19
C ASN A 388 -43.57 25.01 2.66
N LEU A 389 -42.78 24.09 2.10
CA LEU A 389 -41.34 24.01 2.35
C LEU A 389 -40.58 25.15 1.68
N ASP A 390 -40.92 25.48 0.43
CA ASP A 390 -40.28 26.57 -0.30
C ASP A 390 -41.27 27.29 -1.23
N LYS A 391 -41.66 28.50 -0.81
CA LYS A 391 -42.64 29.33 -1.50
C LYS A 391 -42.07 30.06 -2.72
N THR A 392 -40.74 30.01 -2.93
CA THR A 392 -40.03 30.83 -3.91
C THR A 392 -39.66 30.08 -5.18
N LYS A 393 -40.08 28.82 -5.31
CA LYS A 393 -39.78 27.96 -6.45
C LYS A 393 -40.99 27.76 -7.37
N ALA A 394 -40.82 28.08 -8.66
CA ALA A 394 -41.88 27.95 -9.66
C ALA A 394 -42.47 26.54 -9.85
N PRO A 395 -41.68 25.44 -9.92
CA PRO A 395 -42.17 24.13 -10.36
C PRO A 395 -43.45 23.65 -9.67
N ALA A 396 -43.53 23.81 -8.35
CA ALA A 396 -44.67 23.33 -7.59
C ALA A 396 -45.96 24.12 -7.91
N TYR A 397 -45.87 25.43 -8.14
CA TYR A 397 -47.01 26.25 -8.57
C TYR A 397 -47.46 25.89 -9.99
N CYS A 398 -46.52 25.69 -10.92
CA CYS A 398 -46.84 25.32 -12.30
C CYS A 398 -47.59 23.99 -12.38
N LEU A 399 -47.09 22.98 -11.66
CA LEU A 399 -47.73 21.67 -11.58
C LEU A 399 -49.07 21.75 -10.84
N LEU A 400 -49.19 22.60 -9.81
CA LEU A 400 -50.45 22.75 -9.08
C LEU A 400 -51.52 23.39 -9.96
N ALA A 401 -51.16 24.38 -10.79
CA ALA A 401 -52.07 24.96 -11.75
C ALA A 401 -52.60 23.91 -12.74
N GLN A 402 -51.72 23.08 -13.31
CA GLN A 402 -52.11 21.95 -14.19
C GLN A 402 -53.05 20.98 -13.47
N VAL A 403 -52.75 20.60 -12.22
CA VAL A 403 -53.62 19.73 -11.41
C VAL A 403 -55.00 20.35 -11.22
N LEU A 404 -55.09 21.65 -10.93
CA LEU A 404 -56.38 22.31 -10.73
C LEU A 404 -57.19 22.37 -12.02
N GLU A 405 -56.55 22.62 -13.17
CA GLU A 405 -57.21 22.58 -14.48
C GLU A 405 -57.73 21.17 -14.81
N GLU A 406 -56.87 20.15 -14.71
CA GLU A 406 -57.23 18.76 -15.05
C GLU A 406 -58.24 18.15 -14.07
N ALA A 407 -58.27 18.62 -12.81
CA ALA A 407 -59.27 18.23 -11.82
C ALA A 407 -60.62 18.95 -11.99
N GLY A 408 -60.73 19.93 -12.89
CA GLY A 408 -61.95 20.71 -13.10
C GLY A 408 -62.28 21.68 -11.95
N GLU A 409 -61.26 22.24 -11.28
CA GLU A 409 -61.45 23.28 -10.27
C GLU A 409 -62.19 24.49 -10.87
N LYS A 410 -63.31 24.88 -10.24
CA LYS A 410 -64.18 25.95 -10.77
C LYS A 410 -63.66 27.34 -10.46
N ASN A 411 -62.78 27.48 -9.46
CA ASN A 411 -62.23 28.77 -9.07
C ASN A 411 -61.09 29.19 -10.02
N THR A 412 -61.45 29.87 -11.11
CA THR A 412 -60.49 30.39 -12.10
C THR A 412 -59.43 31.29 -11.46
N ALA A 413 -59.79 32.14 -10.49
CA ALA A 413 -58.84 33.01 -9.82
C ALA A 413 -57.75 32.21 -9.08
N ARG A 414 -58.09 31.06 -8.48
CA ARG A 414 -57.12 30.16 -7.85
C ARG A 414 -56.16 29.57 -8.87
N ILE A 415 -56.66 29.14 -10.04
CA ILE A 415 -55.81 28.59 -11.11
C ILE A 415 -54.86 29.67 -11.62
N MET A 416 -55.38 30.86 -11.95
CA MET A 416 -54.60 31.97 -12.49
C MET A 416 -53.56 32.49 -11.50
N ASN A 417 -53.86 32.51 -10.20
CA ASN A 417 -52.87 32.86 -9.18
C ASN A 417 -51.69 31.88 -9.17
N ASN A 418 -51.94 30.57 -9.33
CA ASN A 418 -50.85 29.58 -9.41
C ASN A 418 -50.04 29.74 -10.70
N TRP A 419 -50.68 30.00 -11.85
CA TRP A 419 -49.95 30.31 -13.09
C TRP A 419 -49.13 31.59 -12.97
N LYS A 420 -49.64 32.62 -12.30
CA LYS A 420 -48.92 33.86 -12.02
C LYS A 420 -47.72 33.62 -11.11
N SER A 421 -47.86 32.82 -10.05
CA SER A 421 -46.75 32.42 -9.18
C SER A 421 -45.71 31.56 -9.91
N CYS A 422 -46.15 30.63 -10.76
CA CYS A 422 -45.28 29.84 -11.63
C CYS A 422 -44.38 30.76 -12.48
N LEU A 423 -44.95 31.75 -13.15
CA LEU A 423 -44.18 32.70 -13.96
C LEU A 423 -43.34 33.66 -13.11
N GLY A 424 -43.85 34.10 -11.97
CA GLY A 424 -43.16 35.05 -11.09
C GLY A 424 -41.92 34.50 -10.39
N TYR A 425 -41.88 33.18 -10.16
CA TYR A 425 -40.74 32.47 -9.55
C TYR A 425 -39.91 31.67 -10.55
N ALA A 426 -40.16 31.84 -11.86
CA ALA A 426 -39.53 31.07 -12.92
C ALA A 426 -38.01 31.26 -12.93
N SER A 427 -37.26 30.17 -13.08
CA SER A 427 -35.81 30.21 -13.25
C SER A 427 -35.43 29.68 -14.64
N HIS A 428 -34.53 30.38 -15.33
CA HIS A 428 -34.05 29.99 -16.66
C HIS A 428 -33.09 28.78 -16.63
N TYR A 429 -32.73 28.27 -15.46
CA TYR A 429 -31.71 27.22 -15.29
C TYR A 429 -32.29 25.79 -15.26
N SER A 430 -33.61 25.62 -15.34
CA SER A 430 -34.28 24.33 -15.22
C SER A 430 -35.00 23.98 -16.52
N ILE A 431 -34.40 23.11 -17.34
CA ILE A 431 -34.93 22.74 -18.67
C ILE A 431 -36.35 22.16 -18.57
N ASP A 432 -36.68 21.48 -17.47
CA ASP A 432 -38.05 20.98 -17.22
C ASP A 432 -39.08 22.11 -17.03
N GLU A 433 -38.63 23.28 -16.56
CA GLU A 433 -39.48 24.43 -16.30
C GLU A 433 -39.87 25.16 -17.58
N ASP A 434 -39.04 25.15 -18.63
CA ASP A 434 -39.30 25.91 -19.86
C ASP A 434 -40.69 25.61 -20.43
N LYS A 435 -41.04 24.33 -20.53
CA LYS A 435 -42.36 23.91 -21.00
C LYS A 435 -43.50 24.40 -20.10
N TRP A 436 -43.29 24.40 -18.79
CA TRP A 436 -44.31 24.85 -17.83
C TRP A 436 -44.45 26.38 -17.81
N ILE A 437 -43.34 27.10 -17.99
CA ILE A 437 -43.30 28.56 -18.11
C ILE A 437 -44.04 28.99 -19.37
N ASP A 438 -43.80 28.33 -20.51
CA ASP A 438 -44.51 28.61 -21.75
C ASP A 438 -46.01 28.37 -21.61
N GLN A 439 -46.41 27.28 -20.96
CA GLN A 439 -47.81 27.03 -20.62
C GLN A 439 -48.39 28.15 -19.74
N ALA A 440 -47.65 28.60 -18.72
CA ALA A 440 -48.09 29.68 -17.84
C ALA A 440 -48.36 30.98 -18.63
N ARG A 441 -47.46 31.36 -19.54
CA ARG A 441 -47.64 32.55 -20.41
C ARG A 441 -48.91 32.43 -21.25
N GLN A 442 -49.08 31.31 -21.96
CA GLN A 442 -50.24 31.08 -22.81
C GLN A 442 -51.56 31.15 -22.04
N ARG A 443 -51.60 30.59 -20.83
CA ARG A 443 -52.82 30.59 -19.99
C ARG A 443 -53.16 31.98 -19.47
N LEU A 444 -52.16 32.75 -19.05
CA LEU A 444 -52.36 34.12 -18.56
C LEU A 444 -52.76 35.08 -19.69
N GLU A 445 -52.17 34.95 -20.88
CA GLU A 445 -52.56 35.74 -22.06
C GLU A 445 -53.99 35.41 -22.52
N ALA A 446 -54.35 34.13 -22.56
CA ALA A 446 -55.70 33.72 -22.92
C ALA A 446 -56.75 34.28 -21.94
N GLU A 447 -56.45 34.32 -20.65
CA GLU A 447 -57.34 34.91 -19.65
C GLU A 447 -57.43 36.44 -19.78
N LEU A 448 -56.31 37.12 -20.03
CA LEU A 448 -56.31 38.57 -20.28
C LEU A 448 -57.17 38.94 -21.50
N ASN A 449 -57.09 38.15 -22.58
CA ASN A 449 -57.88 38.35 -23.79
C ASN A 449 -59.38 38.12 -23.55
N LYS A 450 -59.77 37.22 -22.64
CA LYS A 450 -61.18 37.05 -22.25
C LYS A 450 -61.71 38.25 -21.46
N GLN A 451 -60.85 38.90 -20.68
CA GLN A 451 -61.22 40.07 -19.87
C GLN A 451 -61.25 41.37 -20.68
N LEU A 452 -60.68 41.38 -21.89
CA LEU A 452 -60.70 42.48 -22.85
C LEU A 452 -61.55 42.13 -24.08
N PRO A 453 -62.89 42.03 -23.97
CA PRO A 453 -63.71 41.83 -25.15
C PRO A 453 -63.68 43.11 -26.01
N ASN A 454 -63.02 43.03 -27.17
CA ASN A 454 -63.02 43.99 -28.29
C ASN A 454 -62.89 45.48 -27.92
N LYS A 455 -61.66 45.99 -27.90
CA LYS A 455 -61.40 47.34 -28.43
C LYS A 455 -61.14 47.20 -29.93
N GLN A 456 -62.21 47.11 -30.72
CA GLN A 456 -62.18 47.43 -32.15
C GLN A 456 -62.61 48.88 -32.32
#